data_AF-A0A5D8ZMR4-F1
#
_entry.id   AF-A0A5D8ZMR4-F1
#
_cell.length_a   1.000
_cell.length_b   1.000
_cell.length_c   1.000
_cell.angle_alpha   90.00
_cell.angle_beta   90.00
_cell.angle_gamma   90.00
#
_symmetry.space_group_name_H-M   'P 1'
#
loop_
_entity.id
_entity.type
_entity.pdbx_description
1 polymer ?
#
loop_
_entity_poly.entity_id
_entity_poly.type
_entity_poly.pdbx_seq_one_letter_code
_entity_poly.pdbx_strand_id
1 'polypeptide(L)'
;MKSQKKILNQYKAQILFVLLSLLLIISCGKQKTLFEFSTEKVDRDIVDDIKKIKVLPHPGLLYNDTKYEVWKTCSGEWGGTVYFKNKKSGKIYYAEATCPVSVNKINNKYYISNSLSHLFGSSDILEITDPEKMSQTTIIPLYHPGIITREYESHSSKGAKKLIDTAGAVIMSSFVYKQKLYSILLNYSNTKATISELRDNKFYTIKEMDKDFFSEHPLIIKESETYQKIYLQQPKPGIIEIKENKIKFISYTKSKK
;
A
#
# COMPACT_ATOMS: atom_id res chain seq x y z
N MET A 1 49.52 -12.76 -48.53
CA MET A 1 48.14 -13.26 -48.35
C MET A 1 48.01 -14.64 -47.68
N LYS A 2 48.87 -15.64 -47.93
CA LYS A 2 48.72 -16.99 -47.31
C LYS A 2 49.01 -17.05 -45.79
N SER A 3 49.95 -16.24 -45.29
CA SER A 3 50.33 -16.20 -43.86
C SER A 3 49.20 -15.66 -42.96
N GLN A 4 48.53 -14.59 -43.37
CA GLN A 4 47.42 -13.97 -42.61
C GLN A 4 46.22 -14.90 -42.42
N LYS A 5 45.87 -15.73 -43.43
CA LYS A 5 44.79 -16.73 -43.31
C LYS A 5 45.12 -17.84 -42.30
N LYS A 6 46.40 -18.19 -42.15
CA LYS A 6 46.84 -19.26 -41.25
C LYS A 6 46.77 -18.82 -39.78
N ILE A 7 47.19 -17.58 -39.51
CA ILE A 7 47.07 -16.94 -38.19
C ILE A 7 45.60 -16.79 -37.80
N LEU A 8 44.75 -16.31 -38.73
CA LEU A 8 43.31 -16.14 -38.44
C LEU A 8 42.62 -17.48 -38.10
N ASN A 9 43.00 -18.59 -38.74
CA ASN A 9 42.46 -19.91 -38.41
C ASN A 9 43.00 -20.48 -37.09
N GLN A 10 44.26 -20.18 -36.73
CA GLN A 10 44.86 -20.63 -35.46
C GLN A 10 44.21 -19.98 -34.24
N TYR A 11 43.88 -18.70 -34.35
CA TYR A 11 43.30 -17.92 -33.24
C TYR A 11 41.77 -17.78 -33.32
N LYS A 12 41.12 -18.38 -34.31
CA LYS A 12 39.68 -18.22 -34.58
C LYS A 12 38.82 -18.53 -33.35
N ALA A 13 39.12 -19.62 -32.65
CA ALA A 13 38.38 -20.02 -31.45
C ALA A 13 38.59 -19.04 -30.29
N GLN A 14 39.82 -18.53 -30.11
CA GLN A 14 40.13 -17.55 -29.07
C GLN A 14 39.52 -16.17 -29.38
N ILE A 15 39.54 -15.74 -30.65
CA ILE A 15 38.87 -14.52 -31.11
C ILE A 15 37.35 -14.64 -30.92
N LEU A 16 36.76 -15.78 -31.28
CA LEU A 16 35.33 -16.04 -31.09
C LEU A 16 34.97 -16.05 -29.59
N PHE A 17 35.82 -16.62 -28.74
CA PHE A 17 35.64 -16.66 -27.29
C PHE A 17 35.73 -15.27 -26.66
N VAL A 18 36.69 -14.45 -27.10
CA VAL A 18 36.85 -13.04 -26.68
C VAL A 18 35.66 -12.19 -27.14
N LEU A 19 35.18 -12.37 -28.37
CA LEU A 19 33.97 -11.70 -28.86
C LEU A 19 32.70 -12.12 -28.11
N LEU A 20 32.55 -13.41 -27.79
CA LEU A 20 31.42 -13.94 -27.03
C LEU A 20 31.43 -13.42 -25.58
N SER A 21 32.60 -13.33 -24.96
CA SER A 21 32.75 -12.76 -23.62
C SER A 21 32.55 -11.23 -23.62
N LEU A 22 32.98 -10.50 -24.65
CA LEU A 22 32.64 -9.08 -24.83
C LEU A 22 31.13 -8.85 -25.01
N LEU A 23 30.43 -9.73 -25.75
CA LEU A 23 28.97 -9.69 -25.90
C LEU A 23 28.22 -9.95 -24.58
N LEU A 24 28.74 -10.83 -23.72
CA LEU A 24 28.18 -11.07 -22.38
C LEU A 24 28.36 -9.85 -21.44
N ILE A 25 29.43 -9.07 -21.60
CA ILE A 25 29.65 -7.83 -20.81
C ILE A 25 28.72 -6.70 -21.26
N ILE A 26 28.36 -6.65 -22.56
CA ILE A 26 27.41 -5.66 -23.11
C ILE A 26 25.95 -5.97 -22.71
N SER A 27 25.67 -7.22 -22.30
CA SER A 27 24.38 -7.63 -21.72
C SER A 27 24.20 -7.22 -20.23
N CYS A 28 24.93 -6.22 -19.75
CA CYS A 28 24.58 -5.53 -18.50
C CYS A 28 23.41 -4.55 -18.75
N GLY A 29 22.28 -5.09 -19.23
CA GLY A 29 21.04 -4.34 -19.34
C GLY A 29 20.63 -3.90 -17.94
N LYS A 30 20.54 -2.59 -17.69
CA LYS A 30 20.03 -2.03 -16.43
C LYS A 30 18.79 -2.82 -16.02
N GLN A 31 18.87 -3.52 -14.89
CA GLN A 31 17.73 -4.25 -14.32
C GLN A 31 16.57 -3.26 -14.23
N LYS A 32 15.49 -3.52 -14.99
CA LYS A 32 14.33 -2.64 -15.01
C LYS A 32 13.76 -2.58 -13.61
N THR A 33 13.88 -1.43 -12.95
CA THR A 33 13.37 -1.24 -11.60
C THR A 33 11.85 -1.36 -11.61
N LEU A 34 11.29 -2.11 -10.65
CA LEU A 34 9.84 -2.32 -10.57
C LEU A 34 9.08 -1.00 -10.37
N PHE A 35 9.65 -0.12 -9.56
CA PHE A 35 9.17 1.23 -9.30
C PHE A 35 10.25 2.26 -9.62
N GLU A 36 9.80 3.45 -10.03
CA GLU A 36 10.60 4.65 -10.19
C GLU A 36 10.41 5.53 -8.95
N PHE A 37 11.50 5.78 -8.23
CA PHE A 37 11.47 6.58 -7.01
C PHE A 37 12.03 7.97 -7.27
N SER A 38 11.35 8.99 -6.78
CA SER A 38 11.83 10.37 -6.82
C SER A 38 11.55 11.08 -5.51
N THR A 39 12.39 12.07 -5.19
CA THR A 39 12.26 12.88 -3.98
C THR A 39 12.27 14.36 -4.36
N GLU A 40 11.40 15.14 -3.75
CA GLU A 40 11.32 16.59 -3.91
C GLU A 40 11.30 17.26 -2.53
N LYS A 41 11.96 18.42 -2.43
CA LYS A 41 11.86 19.31 -1.26
C LYS A 41 11.13 20.57 -1.66
N VAL A 42 10.13 20.97 -0.89
CA VAL A 42 9.29 22.14 -1.19
C VAL A 42 9.24 23.09 0.00
N ASP A 43 9.33 24.40 -0.28
CA ASP A 43 9.30 25.45 0.74
C ASP A 43 7.89 26.00 0.99
N ARG A 44 6.98 25.12 1.39
CA ARG A 44 5.59 25.40 1.71
C ARG A 44 5.14 24.58 2.91
N ASP A 45 3.93 24.84 3.42
CA ASP A 45 3.31 24.15 4.55
C ASP A 45 2.33 23.08 4.07
N ILE A 46 2.36 21.88 4.68
CA ILE A 46 1.47 20.78 4.32
C ILE A 46 0.00 21.12 4.65
N VAL A 47 -0.24 21.90 5.71
CA VAL A 47 -1.58 22.32 6.13
C VAL A 47 -2.24 23.14 5.03
N ASP A 48 -1.48 23.98 4.33
CA ASP A 48 -2.00 24.79 3.23
C ASP A 48 -2.38 23.93 2.02
N ASP A 49 -1.67 22.82 1.77
CA ASP A 49 -2.03 21.90 0.71
C ASP A 49 -3.20 20.99 1.09
N ILE A 50 -3.33 20.61 2.36
CA ILE A 50 -4.50 19.88 2.88
C ILE A 50 -5.76 20.76 2.76
N LYS A 51 -5.68 22.05 3.06
CA LYS A 51 -6.81 22.99 2.91
C LYS A 51 -7.30 23.17 1.47
N LYS A 52 -6.44 22.91 0.47
CA LYS A 52 -6.80 23.01 -0.95
C LYS A 52 -7.52 21.76 -1.48
N ILE A 53 -7.63 20.71 -0.68
CA ILE A 53 -8.31 19.48 -1.06
C ILE A 53 -9.81 19.78 -1.11
N LYS A 54 -10.35 19.85 -2.34
CA LYS A 54 -11.74 20.29 -2.59
C LYS A 54 -12.79 19.35 -1.97
N VAL A 55 -12.49 18.06 -1.92
CA VAL A 55 -13.39 17.03 -1.40
C VAL A 55 -12.58 16.07 -0.55
N LEU A 56 -12.75 16.17 0.76
CA LEU A 56 -12.26 15.15 1.68
C LEU A 56 -13.22 13.94 1.65
N PRO A 57 -12.70 12.71 1.76
CA PRO A 57 -13.56 11.55 1.97
C PRO A 57 -14.44 11.76 3.20
N HIS A 58 -15.69 11.30 3.13
CA HIS A 58 -16.54 11.29 4.32
C HIS A 58 -15.83 10.53 5.45
N PRO A 59 -15.85 11.02 6.70
CA PRO A 59 -15.32 10.26 7.83
C PRO A 59 -15.84 8.82 7.82
N GLY A 60 -14.93 7.86 7.90
CA GLY A 60 -15.24 6.42 7.85
C GLY A 60 -15.37 5.82 6.45
N LEU A 61 -15.55 6.60 5.37
CA LEU A 61 -15.52 6.08 4.00
C LEU A 61 -14.08 5.77 3.60
N LEU A 62 -13.79 4.50 3.32
CA LEU A 62 -12.45 4.02 3.01
C LEU A 62 -12.25 3.81 1.50
N TYR A 63 -13.30 3.43 0.79
CA TYR A 63 -13.22 3.09 -0.63
C TYR A 63 -14.58 3.14 -1.32
N ASN A 64 -14.56 3.34 -2.64
CA ASN A 64 -15.76 3.53 -3.43
C ASN A 64 -15.54 3.02 -4.86
N ASP A 65 -16.33 2.05 -5.30
CA ASP A 65 -16.35 1.60 -6.69
C ASP A 65 -17.76 1.65 -7.29
N THR A 66 -17.97 1.02 -8.45
CA THR A 66 -19.28 1.03 -9.12
C THR A 66 -20.36 0.25 -8.37
N LYS A 67 -20.00 -0.72 -7.52
CA LYS A 67 -20.93 -1.63 -6.85
C LYS A 67 -21.09 -1.32 -5.35
N TYR A 68 -20.02 -0.93 -4.67
CA TYR A 68 -20.01 -0.73 -3.23
C TYR A 68 -19.40 0.60 -2.80
N GLU A 69 -19.96 1.12 -1.71
CA GLU A 69 -19.25 2.02 -0.80
C GLU A 69 -18.69 1.17 0.32
N VAL A 70 -17.42 1.36 0.67
CA VAL A 70 -16.76 0.60 1.73
C VAL A 70 -16.41 1.53 2.87
N TRP A 71 -16.99 1.24 4.03
CA TRP A 71 -16.89 2.05 5.23
C TRP A 71 -16.13 1.30 6.32
N LYS A 72 -15.66 2.04 7.32
CA LYS A 72 -14.94 1.48 8.45
C LYS A 72 -15.33 2.09 9.79
N THR A 73 -15.11 1.30 10.83
CA THR A 73 -14.99 1.73 12.23
C THR A 73 -13.63 1.25 12.77
N CYS A 74 -13.17 1.86 13.85
CA CYS A 74 -11.92 1.52 14.51
C CYS A 74 -12.06 1.91 15.99
N SER A 75 -12.01 0.91 16.86
CA SER A 75 -12.04 1.08 18.31
C SER A 75 -10.69 0.72 18.94
N GLY A 76 -9.61 0.85 18.18
CA GLY A 76 -8.26 0.50 18.61
C GLY A 76 -8.12 -1.00 18.89
N GLU A 77 -7.58 -1.34 20.05
CA GLU A 77 -7.43 -2.74 20.48
C GLU A 77 -8.76 -3.48 20.66
N TRP A 78 -9.86 -2.74 20.76
CA TRP A 78 -11.19 -3.30 20.94
C TRP A 78 -11.85 -3.73 19.63
N GLY A 79 -11.13 -3.58 18.51
CA GLY A 79 -11.52 -4.09 17.21
C GLY A 79 -11.84 -3.00 16.20
N GLY A 80 -12.59 -3.39 15.19
CA GLY A 80 -12.95 -2.57 14.06
C GLY A 80 -13.82 -3.38 13.13
N THR A 81 -14.53 -2.68 12.25
CA THR A 81 -15.43 -3.31 11.30
C THR A 81 -15.23 -2.69 9.93
N VAL A 82 -15.27 -3.53 8.89
CA VAL A 82 -15.39 -3.08 7.51
C VAL A 82 -16.81 -3.35 7.03
N TYR A 83 -17.44 -2.37 6.40
CA TYR A 83 -18.80 -2.46 5.88
C TYR A 83 -18.80 -2.27 4.37
N PHE A 84 -19.53 -3.10 3.64
CA PHE A 84 -19.78 -3.02 2.22
C PHE A 84 -21.25 -2.70 1.99
N LYS A 85 -21.55 -1.46 1.63
CA LYS A 85 -22.89 -1.03 1.27
C LYS A 85 -23.08 -1.17 -0.24
N ASN A 86 -23.93 -2.10 -0.66
CA ASN A 86 -24.26 -2.28 -2.07
C ASN A 86 -25.07 -1.09 -2.56
N LYS A 87 -24.56 -0.37 -3.56
CA LYS A 87 -25.19 0.86 -4.08
C LYS A 87 -26.52 0.63 -4.78
N LYS A 88 -26.71 -0.55 -5.38
CA LYS A 88 -27.95 -0.90 -6.09
C LYS A 88 -29.04 -1.37 -5.14
N SER A 89 -28.70 -2.25 -4.19
CA SER A 89 -29.70 -2.86 -3.30
C SER A 89 -29.84 -2.16 -1.95
N GLY A 90 -28.93 -1.26 -1.58
CA GLY A 90 -28.89 -0.62 -0.26
C GLY A 90 -28.42 -1.52 0.89
N LYS A 91 -28.44 -2.85 0.72
CA LYS A 91 -27.97 -3.84 1.70
C LYS A 91 -26.53 -3.59 2.15
N ILE A 92 -26.29 -3.73 3.45
CA ILE A 92 -24.99 -3.54 4.08
C ILE A 92 -24.48 -4.88 4.60
N TYR A 93 -23.27 -5.22 4.21
CA TYR A 93 -22.56 -6.42 4.65
C TYR A 93 -21.33 -6.04 5.45
N TYR A 94 -20.93 -6.85 6.42
CA TYR A 94 -19.83 -6.48 7.29
C TYR A 94 -19.00 -7.70 7.72
N ALA A 95 -17.75 -7.41 8.08
CA ALA A 95 -16.84 -8.33 8.72
C ALA A 95 -15.97 -7.59 9.74
N GLU A 96 -15.48 -8.32 10.73
CA GLU A 96 -14.42 -7.88 11.64
C GLU A 96 -13.19 -7.47 10.83
N ALA A 97 -12.64 -6.30 11.14
CA ALA A 97 -11.46 -5.74 10.50
C ALA A 97 -10.86 -4.66 11.42
N THR A 98 -9.83 -5.00 12.19
CA THR A 98 -9.28 -4.10 13.23
C THR A 98 -8.59 -2.89 12.61
N CYS A 99 -9.23 -1.73 12.73
CA CYS A 99 -8.73 -0.45 12.22
C CYS A 99 -8.28 -0.49 10.75
N PRO A 100 -9.22 -0.61 9.80
CA PRO A 100 -8.92 -0.65 8.37
C PRO A 100 -8.26 0.65 7.91
N VAL A 101 -7.17 0.57 7.14
CA VAL A 101 -6.42 1.73 6.63
C VAL A 101 -6.45 1.85 5.11
N SER A 102 -6.74 0.77 4.38
CA SER A 102 -6.91 0.83 2.93
C SER A 102 -7.75 -0.33 2.40
N VAL A 103 -8.50 -0.09 1.32
CA VAL A 103 -9.11 -1.13 0.50
C VAL A 103 -8.58 -1.03 -0.92
N ASN A 104 -8.28 -2.18 -1.51
CA ASN A 104 -7.82 -2.31 -2.88
C ASN A 104 -8.61 -3.41 -3.60
N LYS A 105 -8.87 -3.23 -4.89
CA LYS A 105 -9.59 -4.22 -5.69
C LYS A 105 -8.68 -4.85 -6.74
N ILE A 106 -8.54 -6.17 -6.69
CA ILE A 106 -7.73 -6.94 -7.64
C ILE A 106 -8.56 -8.11 -8.14
N ASN A 107 -8.72 -8.25 -9.47
CA ASN A 107 -9.48 -9.34 -10.10
C ASN A 107 -10.87 -9.56 -9.46
N ASN A 108 -11.60 -8.47 -9.20
CA ASN A 108 -12.92 -8.45 -8.57
C ASN A 108 -12.97 -8.95 -7.11
N LYS A 109 -11.83 -9.08 -6.44
CA LYS A 109 -11.72 -9.33 -5.00
C LYS A 109 -11.27 -8.07 -4.28
N TYR A 110 -11.70 -7.89 -3.04
CA TYR A 110 -11.30 -6.79 -2.18
C TYR A 110 -10.23 -7.25 -1.19
N TYR A 111 -9.23 -6.42 -1.00
CA TYR A 111 -8.15 -6.62 -0.04
C TYR A 111 -8.20 -5.49 0.97
N ILE A 112 -8.45 -5.83 2.23
CA ILE A 112 -8.58 -4.89 3.34
C ILE A 112 -7.31 -4.95 4.15
N SER A 113 -6.56 -3.86 4.20
CA SER A 113 -5.39 -3.77 5.05
C SER A 113 -5.80 -3.15 6.37
N ASN A 114 -5.59 -3.89 7.44
CA ASN A 114 -5.90 -3.53 8.81
C ASN A 114 -4.61 -3.22 9.55
N SER A 115 -4.59 -2.15 10.35
CA SER A 115 -3.39 -1.74 11.07
C SER A 115 -3.73 -1.13 12.41
N LEU A 116 -3.12 -1.68 13.46
CA LEU A 116 -3.24 -1.21 14.83
C LEU A 116 -1.84 -0.84 15.32
N SER A 117 -1.59 0.46 15.51
CA SER A 117 -0.29 0.97 15.97
C SER A 117 -0.18 1.06 17.50
N HIS A 118 -0.74 0.09 18.22
CA HIS A 118 -0.68 0.04 19.68
C HIS A 118 0.33 -1.01 20.17
N LEU A 119 1.02 -0.75 21.29
CA LEU A 119 2.12 -1.56 21.83
C LEU A 119 3.21 -1.85 20.77
N PHE A 120 3.35 -3.11 20.35
CA PHE A 120 4.32 -3.54 19.34
C PHE A 120 3.76 -3.46 17.91
N GLY A 121 2.52 -2.99 17.77
CA GLY A 121 1.81 -2.92 16.51
C GLY A 121 1.40 -4.28 15.95
N SER A 122 0.29 -4.28 15.23
CA SER A 122 -0.17 -5.44 14.48
C SER A 122 -0.85 -5.03 13.19
N SER A 123 -0.84 -5.93 12.22
CA SER A 123 -1.54 -5.75 10.97
C SER A 123 -1.98 -7.07 10.39
N ASP A 124 -3.10 -7.05 9.69
CA ASP A 124 -3.56 -8.16 8.90
C ASP A 124 -4.08 -7.68 7.54
N ILE A 125 -4.19 -8.62 6.60
CA ILE A 125 -4.86 -8.38 5.32
C ILE A 125 -5.98 -9.40 5.16
N LEU A 126 -7.20 -8.91 4.91
CA LEU A 126 -8.37 -9.72 4.60
C LEU A 126 -8.61 -9.74 3.09
N GLU A 127 -8.88 -10.92 2.53
CA GLU A 127 -9.47 -11.09 1.20
C GLU A 127 -10.97 -11.29 1.33
N ILE A 128 -11.75 -10.49 0.59
CA ILE A 128 -13.20 -10.62 0.47
C ILE A 128 -13.51 -10.85 -1.01
N THR A 129 -13.98 -12.06 -1.32
CA THR A 129 -14.30 -12.47 -2.70
C THR A 129 -15.69 -12.05 -3.14
N ASP A 130 -16.64 -12.05 -2.20
CA ASP A 130 -18.01 -11.66 -2.42
C ASP A 130 -18.59 -11.05 -1.14
N PRO A 131 -18.74 -9.72 -1.07
CA PRO A 131 -19.30 -9.05 0.10
C PRO A 131 -20.69 -9.58 0.50
N GLU A 132 -21.49 -10.08 -0.45
CA GLU A 132 -22.86 -10.53 -0.17
C GLU A 132 -22.92 -11.86 0.61
N LYS A 133 -21.77 -12.55 0.75
CA LYS A 133 -21.64 -13.76 1.58
C LYS A 133 -21.26 -13.45 3.03
N MET A 134 -20.98 -12.19 3.36
CA MET A 134 -20.65 -11.78 4.73
C MET A 134 -21.91 -11.64 5.59
N SER A 135 -21.75 -11.30 6.87
CA SER A 135 -22.88 -10.97 7.73
C SER A 135 -23.57 -9.69 7.25
N GLN A 136 -24.89 -9.61 7.40
CA GLN A 136 -25.68 -8.45 6.99
C GLN A 136 -26.08 -7.60 8.20
N THR A 137 -26.12 -6.29 8.03
CA THR A 137 -26.68 -5.33 8.99
C THR A 137 -27.58 -4.32 8.27
N THR A 138 -28.35 -3.55 9.02
CA THR A 138 -29.16 -2.43 8.52
C THR A 138 -28.52 -1.08 8.76
N ILE A 139 -27.51 -1.00 9.64
CA ILE A 139 -26.86 0.26 10.04
C ILE A 139 -25.34 0.17 9.93
N ILE A 140 -24.73 1.27 9.48
CA ILE A 140 -23.31 1.56 9.68
C ILE A 140 -23.28 2.56 10.83
N PRO A 141 -22.63 2.25 11.96
CA PRO A 141 -22.48 3.20 13.06
C PRO A 141 -21.86 4.50 12.55
N LEU A 142 -22.41 5.63 12.94
CA LEU A 142 -21.79 6.91 12.65
C LEU A 142 -20.41 6.94 13.30
N TYR A 143 -19.39 7.29 12.52
CA TYR A 143 -18.04 7.46 13.02
C TYR A 143 -18.02 8.64 14.01
N HIS A 144 -17.78 8.35 15.29
CA HIS A 144 -17.61 9.35 16.33
C HIS A 144 -16.14 9.40 16.74
N PRO A 145 -15.35 10.38 16.28
CA PRO A 145 -13.98 10.54 16.74
C PRO A 145 -14.00 10.81 18.25
N GLY A 146 -13.45 9.88 19.05
CA GLY A 146 -13.33 9.99 20.50
C GLY A 146 -14.24 9.07 21.34
N ILE A 147 -15.18 8.34 20.72
CA ILE A 147 -16.02 7.36 21.43
C ILE A 147 -15.58 5.95 21.05
N ILE A 148 -14.75 5.33 21.91
CA ILE A 148 -14.41 3.90 21.82
C ILE A 148 -15.65 3.14 22.30
N THR A 149 -16.41 2.55 21.38
CA THR A 149 -17.57 1.72 21.74
C THR A 149 -17.38 0.34 21.15
N ARG A 150 -16.66 -0.49 21.91
CA ARG A 150 -16.47 -1.93 21.66
C ARG A 150 -17.77 -2.64 21.28
N GLU A 151 -18.89 -2.18 21.82
CA GLU A 151 -20.21 -2.77 21.63
C GLU A 151 -20.72 -2.78 20.18
N TYR A 152 -20.20 -1.91 19.31
CA TYR A 152 -20.64 -1.83 17.91
C TYR A 152 -19.70 -2.54 16.93
N GLU A 153 -18.55 -3.05 17.40
CA GLU A 153 -17.60 -3.71 16.52
C GLU A 153 -18.02 -5.15 16.24
N SER A 154 -17.85 -5.54 14.98
CA SER A 154 -18.14 -6.87 14.50
C SER A 154 -17.15 -7.89 15.06
N HIS A 155 -17.67 -9.04 15.47
CA HIS A 155 -16.89 -10.26 15.71
C HIS A 155 -17.11 -11.32 14.62
N SER A 156 -17.78 -10.96 13.52
CA SER A 156 -18.03 -11.87 12.40
C SER A 156 -16.85 -11.89 11.43
N SER A 157 -16.26 -13.05 11.21
CA SER A 157 -15.31 -13.29 10.12
C SER A 157 -15.96 -13.91 8.87
N LYS A 158 -17.30 -14.03 8.85
CA LYS A 158 -18.03 -14.69 7.75
C LYS A 158 -17.74 -13.99 6.42
N GLY A 159 -17.31 -14.76 5.42
CA GLY A 159 -17.05 -14.27 4.06
C GLY A 159 -15.73 -13.49 3.91
N ALA A 160 -14.97 -13.29 4.99
CA ALA A 160 -13.63 -12.72 4.97
C ALA A 160 -12.58 -13.82 5.20
N LYS A 161 -11.52 -13.82 4.40
CA LYS A 161 -10.38 -14.73 4.54
C LYS A 161 -9.14 -13.93 4.94
N LYS A 162 -8.59 -14.20 6.12
CA LYS A 162 -7.30 -13.62 6.51
C LYS A 162 -6.17 -14.23 5.65
N LEU A 163 -5.41 -13.38 4.97
CA LEU A 163 -4.25 -13.78 4.17
C LEU A 163 -2.97 -13.74 4.97
N ILE A 164 -2.80 -12.74 5.81
CA ILE A 164 -1.64 -12.57 6.66
C ILE A 164 -2.07 -11.98 7.99
N ASP A 165 -1.38 -12.37 9.06
CA ASP A 165 -1.52 -11.85 10.41
C ASP A 165 -0.11 -11.58 10.93
N THR A 166 0.19 -10.34 11.27
CA THR A 166 1.53 -9.92 11.70
C THR A 166 1.45 -9.23 13.04
N ALA A 167 2.30 -9.68 13.96
CA ALA A 167 2.67 -8.96 15.16
C ALA A 167 4.02 -8.27 14.91
N GLY A 168 4.20 -7.04 15.42
CA GLY A 168 5.44 -6.29 15.23
C GLY A 168 5.50 -5.48 13.93
N ALA A 169 4.48 -5.54 13.08
CA ALA A 169 4.44 -4.80 11.81
C ALA A 169 3.13 -4.03 11.65
N VAL A 170 3.24 -2.79 11.19
CA VAL A 170 2.12 -1.88 10.96
C VAL A 170 2.08 -1.44 9.49
N ILE A 171 0.90 -1.49 8.90
CA ILE A 171 0.64 -1.04 7.52
C ILE A 171 0.16 0.41 7.56
N MET A 172 0.88 1.32 6.91
CA MET A 172 0.42 2.70 6.75
C MET A 172 -0.63 2.81 5.64
N SER A 173 -0.39 2.15 4.51
CA SER A 173 -1.30 2.13 3.36
C SER A 173 -0.92 0.99 2.41
N SER A 174 -1.87 0.52 1.61
CA SER A 174 -1.62 -0.45 0.53
C SER A 174 -2.15 0.05 -0.81
N PHE A 175 -1.49 -0.35 -1.90
CA PHE A 175 -1.77 0.09 -3.26
C PHE A 175 -1.60 -1.07 -4.27
N VAL A 176 -2.20 -0.93 -5.45
CA VAL A 176 -2.16 -1.95 -6.51
C VAL A 176 -1.23 -1.52 -7.63
N TYR A 177 -0.39 -2.44 -8.08
CA TYR A 177 0.34 -2.30 -9.34
C TYR A 177 0.46 -3.65 -10.04
N LYS A 178 0.10 -3.70 -11.33
CA LYS A 178 0.11 -4.94 -12.15
C LYS A 178 -0.58 -6.13 -11.47
N GLN A 179 -1.81 -5.91 -10.97
CA GLN A 179 -2.61 -6.92 -10.26
C GLN A 179 -1.92 -7.55 -9.02
N LYS A 180 -0.97 -6.84 -8.43
CA LYS A 180 -0.31 -7.23 -7.17
C LYS A 180 -0.55 -6.17 -6.11
N LEU A 181 -0.67 -6.62 -4.87
CA LEU A 181 -0.85 -5.76 -3.71
C LEU A 181 0.52 -5.43 -3.11
N TYR A 182 0.76 -4.14 -2.89
CA TYR A 182 1.93 -3.64 -2.19
C TYR A 182 1.50 -2.83 -0.98
N SER A 183 2.31 -2.84 0.06
CA SER A 183 2.05 -2.13 1.31
C SER A 183 3.27 -1.33 1.71
N ILE A 184 3.04 -0.09 2.18
CA ILE A 184 4.04 0.63 2.95
C ILE A 184 3.89 0.21 4.40
N LEU A 185 4.93 -0.42 4.95
CA LEU A 185 4.90 -1.00 6.28
C LEU A 185 6.14 -0.61 7.10
N LEU A 186 5.96 -0.51 8.40
CA LEU A 186 7.03 -0.38 9.38
C LEU A 186 7.01 -1.64 10.25
N ASN A 187 8.13 -2.33 10.30
CA ASN A 187 8.37 -3.36 11.31
C ASN A 187 9.05 -2.68 12.51
N TYR A 188 8.51 -2.84 13.72
CA TYR A 188 9.01 -2.19 14.93
C TYR A 188 10.44 -2.58 15.28
N SER A 189 10.92 -3.75 14.84
CA SER A 189 12.33 -4.13 14.99
C SER A 189 13.27 -3.38 14.04
N ASN A 190 12.73 -2.71 13.02
CA ASN A 190 13.51 -2.12 11.94
C ASN A 190 13.66 -0.61 12.11
N THR A 191 14.82 -0.10 11.70
CA THR A 191 15.10 1.34 11.66
C THR A 191 14.53 2.02 10.41
N LYS A 192 13.96 1.26 9.48
CA LYS A 192 13.47 1.71 8.18
C LYS A 192 12.04 1.23 7.93
N ALA A 193 11.26 2.06 7.25
CA ALA A 193 10.02 1.61 6.65
C ALA A 193 10.31 0.92 5.30
N THR A 194 9.35 0.15 4.80
CA THR A 194 9.51 -0.60 3.55
C THR A 194 8.28 -0.50 2.68
N ILE A 195 8.49 -0.59 1.37
CA ILE A 195 7.48 -0.98 0.40
C ILE A 195 7.67 -2.47 0.15
N SER A 196 6.63 -3.25 0.43
CA SER A 196 6.67 -4.71 0.32
C SER A 196 5.51 -5.24 -0.52
N GLU A 197 5.77 -6.27 -1.32
CA GLU A 197 4.75 -7.02 -2.06
C GLU A 197 4.12 -8.07 -1.13
N LEU A 198 2.79 -8.20 -1.16
CA LEU A 198 2.12 -9.37 -0.60
C LEU A 198 2.18 -10.51 -1.63
N ARG A 199 2.87 -11.58 -1.28
CA ARG A 199 2.97 -12.80 -2.09
C ARG A 199 2.95 -14.02 -1.17
N ASP A 200 2.25 -15.08 -1.53
CA ASP A 200 2.19 -16.32 -0.74
C ASP A 200 1.93 -16.07 0.76
N ASN A 201 0.98 -15.18 1.07
CA ASN A 201 0.61 -14.82 2.44
C ASN A 201 1.77 -14.22 3.28
N LYS A 202 2.79 -13.65 2.63
CA LYS A 202 3.95 -13.02 3.26
C LYS A 202 4.30 -11.69 2.59
N PHE A 203 4.91 -10.79 3.35
CA PHE A 203 5.48 -9.58 2.80
C PHE A 203 6.92 -9.82 2.31
N TYR A 204 7.19 -9.39 1.08
CA TYR A 204 8.53 -9.38 0.50
C TYR A 204 8.95 -7.94 0.23
N THR A 205 9.98 -7.48 0.92
CA THR A 205 10.49 -6.12 0.77
C THR A 205 11.04 -5.89 -0.64
N ILE A 206 10.48 -4.89 -1.31
CA ILE A 206 10.92 -4.41 -2.63
C ILE A 206 11.88 -3.24 -2.47
N LYS A 207 11.60 -2.35 -1.51
CA LYS A 207 12.38 -1.14 -1.26
C LYS A 207 12.31 -0.73 0.19
N GLU A 208 13.47 -0.41 0.75
CA GLU A 208 13.56 0.30 2.03
C GLU A 208 13.45 1.82 1.81
N MET A 209 12.85 2.50 2.78
CA MET A 209 12.69 3.94 2.83
C MET A 209 12.95 4.44 4.25
N ASP A 210 13.25 5.73 4.36
CA ASP A 210 13.43 6.38 5.65
C ASP A 210 12.15 6.24 6.50
N LYS A 211 12.32 5.92 7.78
CA LYS A 211 11.23 5.80 8.75
C LYS A 211 10.47 7.12 8.91
N ASP A 212 11.12 8.25 8.65
CA ASP A 212 10.48 9.58 8.65
C ASP A 212 9.30 9.71 7.68
N PHE A 213 9.27 8.88 6.63
CA PHE A 213 8.17 8.82 5.67
C PHE A 213 7.08 7.82 6.07
N PHE A 214 7.07 7.35 7.31
CA PHE A 214 6.01 6.52 7.88
C PHE A 214 5.23 7.32 8.93
N SER A 215 3.91 7.25 8.85
CA SER A 215 3.00 7.85 9.81
C SER A 215 1.93 6.83 10.19
N GLU A 216 1.55 6.78 11.46
CA GLU A 216 0.52 5.86 11.95
C GLU A 216 -0.89 6.32 11.57
N HIS A 217 -1.07 7.63 11.39
CA HIS A 217 -2.37 8.24 11.09
C HIS A 217 -2.26 9.23 9.91
N PRO A 218 -1.87 8.74 8.71
CA PRO A 218 -1.84 9.60 7.53
C PRO A 218 -3.25 9.93 7.05
N LEU A 219 -3.39 11.05 6.33
CA LEU A 219 -4.56 11.28 5.49
C LEU A 219 -4.31 10.63 4.13
N ILE A 220 -5.10 9.62 3.77
CA ILE A 220 -4.98 8.89 2.50
C ILE A 220 -6.11 9.32 1.57
N ILE A 221 -5.75 9.75 0.36
CA ILE A 221 -6.68 10.04 -0.72
C ILE A 221 -6.40 9.10 -1.87
N LYS A 222 -7.35 8.20 -2.14
CA LYS A 222 -7.30 7.28 -3.27
C LYS A 222 -8.12 7.86 -4.43
N GLU A 223 -7.43 8.25 -5.49
CA GLU A 223 -8.02 8.84 -6.70
C GLU A 223 -8.46 7.75 -7.68
N SER A 224 -7.74 6.62 -7.70
CA SER A 224 -8.10 5.40 -8.44
C SER A 224 -7.37 4.17 -7.87
N GLU A 225 -7.56 2.97 -8.44
CA GLU A 225 -6.83 1.77 -8.02
C GLU A 225 -5.31 1.95 -8.01
N THR A 226 -4.79 2.67 -9.00
CA THR A 226 -3.36 2.84 -9.26
C THR A 226 -2.87 4.26 -8.96
N TYR A 227 -3.68 5.11 -8.31
CA TYR A 227 -3.29 6.47 -7.96
C TYR A 227 -3.79 6.86 -6.57
N GLN A 228 -2.87 7.16 -5.67
CA GLN A 228 -3.18 7.67 -4.34
C GLN A 228 -2.14 8.67 -3.84
N LYS A 229 -2.58 9.55 -2.95
CA LYS A 229 -1.74 10.48 -2.20
C LYS A 229 -1.88 10.21 -0.71
N ILE A 230 -0.75 10.16 -0.02
CA ILE A 230 -0.66 9.94 1.42
C ILE A 230 -0.04 11.19 2.02
N TYR A 231 -0.83 11.94 2.78
CA TYR A 231 -0.42 13.17 3.43
C TYR A 231 0.04 12.84 4.85
N LEU A 232 1.31 13.14 5.13
CA LEU A 232 1.99 12.87 6.40
C LEU A 232 2.15 14.19 7.13
N GLN A 233 1.47 14.38 8.26
CA GLN A 233 1.66 15.59 9.09
C GLN A 233 2.77 15.40 10.13
N GLN A 234 3.01 14.17 10.56
CA GLN A 234 4.02 13.77 11.56
C GLN A 234 4.58 12.38 11.17
N PRO A 235 5.85 12.05 11.54
CA PRO A 235 6.81 12.90 12.24
C PRO A 235 7.44 13.97 11.32
N LYS A 236 7.37 13.77 10.01
CA LYS A 236 7.88 14.70 9.01
C LYS A 236 6.79 15.10 8.02
N PRO A 237 6.45 16.39 7.92
CA PRO A 237 5.51 16.91 6.94
C PRO A 237 5.90 16.51 5.51
N GLY A 238 5.00 15.79 4.84
CA GLY A 238 5.27 15.27 3.51
C GLY A 238 4.05 14.73 2.77
N ILE A 239 4.23 14.46 1.49
CA ILE A 239 3.28 13.72 0.66
C ILE A 239 4.02 12.55 0.01
N ILE A 240 3.45 11.36 0.11
CA ILE A 240 3.81 10.23 -0.75
C ILE A 240 2.77 10.16 -1.86
N GLU A 241 3.20 10.41 -3.09
CA GLU A 241 2.36 10.25 -4.27
C GLU A 241 2.73 8.96 -4.99
N ILE A 242 1.75 8.06 -5.11
CA ILE A 242 1.90 6.76 -5.77
C ILE A 242 1.00 6.78 -6.99
N LYS A 243 1.60 6.75 -8.18
CA LYS A 243 0.89 6.72 -9.46
C LYS A 243 1.52 5.67 -10.36
N GLU A 244 0.81 4.57 -10.56
CA GLU A 244 1.26 3.39 -11.29
C GLU A 244 2.61 2.86 -10.75
N ASN A 245 3.69 2.97 -11.53
CA ASN A 245 5.02 2.56 -11.13
C ASN A 245 5.85 3.69 -10.51
N LYS A 246 5.31 4.91 -10.39
CA LYS A 246 6.04 6.08 -9.89
C LYS A 246 5.65 6.35 -8.44
N ILE A 247 6.67 6.45 -7.59
CA ILE A 247 6.54 6.75 -6.16
C ILE A 247 7.37 7.99 -5.88
N LYS A 248 6.69 9.09 -5.58
CA LYS A 248 7.30 10.39 -5.33
C LYS A 248 7.13 10.78 -3.87
N PHE A 249 8.25 11.09 -3.21
CA PHE A 249 8.27 11.62 -1.86
C PHE A 249 8.47 13.13 -1.91
N ILE A 250 7.51 13.89 -1.42
CA ILE A 250 7.57 15.34 -1.35
C ILE A 250 7.72 15.71 0.12
N SER A 251 8.88 16.23 0.51
CA SER A 251 9.13 16.69 1.90
C SER A 251 9.00 18.20 2.00
N TYR A 252 8.36 18.66 3.08
CA TYR A 252 8.06 20.06 3.31
C TYR A 252 9.08 20.61 4.31
N THR A 253 9.65 21.79 4.02
CA THR A 253 10.67 22.42 4.90
C THR A 253 10.06 23.40 5.89
N LYS A 254 8.82 23.84 5.69
CA LYS A 254 8.06 24.65 6.66
C LYS A 254 7.09 23.76 7.43
N SER A 255 7.13 23.88 8.76
CA SER A 255 6.10 23.41 9.67
C SER A 255 5.69 24.62 10.49
N LYS A 256 4.47 25.14 10.34
CA LYS A 256 3.93 25.97 11.42
C LYS A 256 3.86 25.09 12.67
N LYS A 257 4.48 25.56 13.76
CA LYS A 257 4.28 24.97 15.09
C LYS A 257 2.88 25.27 15.58
#